data_AF-A0A8J4QWP3-F1
#
_entry.id   AF-A0A8J4QWP3-F1
#
_cell.length_a   1.000
_cell.length_b   1.000
_cell.length_c   1.000
_cell.angle_alpha   90.00
_cell.angle_beta   90.00
_cell.angle_gamma   90.00
#
_symmetry.space_group_name_H-M   'P 1'
#
loop_
_entity.id
_entity.type
_entity.pdbx_description
1 polymer ?
#
loop_
_entity_poly.entity_id
_entity_poly.type
_entity_poly.pdbx_seq_one_letter_code
_entity_poly.pdbx_strand_id
1 'polypeptide(L)'
;MLTEAFTVPKLVLAGRLPAQQNATVNLDLNLRNIQEIKSWPEFHNAVAAGLRLAPLQGKMSRTWIIYNKPEEPSAVHAGLLLALGLHGYLRVLNLTDIYQYYQQDLSF
;
A
#
# COMPACT_ATOMS: atom_id res chain seq x y z
N MET A 1 -14.90 -12.53 9.66
CA MET A 1 -13.55 -12.58 9.06
C MET A 1 -13.50 -11.50 7.98
N LEU A 2 -12.37 -10.81 7.81
CA LEU A 2 -12.17 -9.94 6.66
C LEU A 2 -12.12 -10.81 5.40
N THR A 3 -13.07 -10.63 4.49
CA THR A 3 -13.18 -11.39 3.23
C THR A 3 -12.87 -10.54 2.00
N GLU A 4 -12.75 -9.23 2.18
CA GLU A 4 -12.48 -8.28 1.10
C GLU A 4 -10.98 -8.02 0.97
N ALA A 5 -10.54 -7.81 -0.27
CA ALA A 5 -9.18 -7.37 -0.55
C ALA A 5 -8.94 -5.96 0.00
N PHE A 6 -7.72 -5.71 0.44
CA PHE A 6 -7.27 -4.39 0.84
C PHE A 6 -7.30 -3.45 -0.37
N THR A 7 -7.97 -2.32 -0.21
CA THR A 7 -8.04 -1.30 -1.26
C THR A 7 -7.45 0.01 -0.73
N VAL A 8 -6.60 0.63 -1.54
CA VAL A 8 -6.03 1.94 -1.25
C VAL A 8 -6.71 2.96 -2.17
N PRO A 9 -7.24 4.06 -1.62
CA PRO A 9 -7.77 5.14 -2.44
C PRO A 9 -6.73 5.64 -3.43
N LYS A 10 -7.13 5.87 -4.68
CA LYS A 10 -6.20 6.34 -5.73
C LYS A 10 -5.59 7.68 -5.34
N LEU A 11 -4.26 7.77 -5.35
CA LEU A 11 -3.55 9.04 -5.22
C LEU A 11 -3.67 9.81 -6.54
N VAL A 12 -4.30 10.99 -6.50
CA VAL A 12 -4.53 11.81 -7.69
C VAL A 12 -3.43 12.87 -7.81
N LEU A 13 -2.60 12.75 -8.84
CA LEU A 13 -1.54 13.71 -9.19
C LEU A 13 -1.99 14.62 -10.34
N ALA A 14 -3.13 15.29 -10.14
CA ALA A 14 -3.72 16.16 -11.14
C ALA A 14 -4.28 17.44 -10.51
N GLY A 15 -4.07 18.56 -11.20
CA GLY A 15 -4.66 19.85 -10.88
C GLY A 15 -5.85 20.15 -11.78
N ARG A 16 -6.72 21.07 -11.34
CA ARG A 16 -7.78 21.65 -12.15
C ARG A 16 -7.51 23.13 -12.38
N LEU A 17 -7.80 23.62 -13.58
CA LEU A 17 -7.64 25.02 -13.96
C LEU A 17 -9.02 25.68 -14.11
N PRO A 18 -9.51 26.41 -13.08
CA PRO A 18 -10.87 26.98 -13.10
C PRO A 18 -11.08 27.97 -14.24
N ALA A 19 -10.06 28.77 -14.56
CA ALA A 19 -10.10 29.76 -15.64
C ALA A 19 -10.16 29.14 -17.05
N GLN A 20 -9.89 27.84 -17.19
CA GLN A 20 -9.91 27.11 -18.46
C GLN A 20 -10.99 26.03 -18.46
N GLN A 21 -12.23 26.41 -18.13
CA GLN A 21 -13.39 25.51 -18.10
C GLN A 21 -13.14 24.25 -17.23
N ASN A 22 -12.44 24.41 -16.10
CA ASN A 22 -12.03 23.32 -15.21
C ASN A 22 -11.18 22.22 -15.89
N ALA A 23 -10.36 22.58 -16.89
CA ALA A 23 -9.43 21.64 -17.52
C ALA A 23 -8.59 20.90 -16.46
N THR A 24 -8.41 19.58 -16.65
CA THR A 24 -7.59 18.75 -15.76
C THR A 24 -6.18 18.63 -16.35
N VAL A 25 -5.18 18.98 -15.55
CA VAL A 25 -3.76 18.87 -15.90
C VAL A 25 -3.14 17.80 -15.02
N ASN A 26 -2.61 16.74 -15.64
CA ASN A 26 -1.87 15.70 -14.93
C ASN A 26 -0.41 16.13 -14.76
N LEU A 27 0.20 15.72 -13.66
CA LEU A 27 1.64 15.87 -13.50
C LEU A 27 2.36 15.11 -14.62
N ASP A 28 3.25 15.78 -15.33
CA ASP A 28 4.10 15.13 -16.32
C ASP A 28 5.16 14.29 -15.60
N LEU A 29 5.02 12.98 -15.76
CA LEU A 29 5.90 12.00 -15.13
C LEU A 29 7.10 11.67 -16.01
N ASN A 30 7.36 12.33 -17.13
CA ASN A 30 8.59 12.13 -17.91
C ASN A 30 9.86 12.73 -17.26
N LEU A 31 9.72 13.28 -16.05
CA LEU A 31 10.84 13.75 -15.24
C LEU A 31 11.72 12.57 -14.82
N ARG A 32 13.05 12.74 -14.88
CA ARG A 32 14.01 11.72 -14.40
C ARG A 32 13.64 11.38 -12.95
N ASN A 33 13.51 10.08 -12.65
CA ASN A 33 13.19 9.51 -11.32
C ASN A 33 11.70 9.25 -10.95
N ILE A 34 10.91 8.77 -11.92
CA ILE A 34 9.48 8.42 -11.77
C ILE A 34 9.17 7.49 -10.60
N GLN A 35 10.02 6.48 -10.37
CA GLN A 35 9.79 5.50 -9.31
C GLN A 35 9.85 6.14 -7.93
N GLU A 36 10.85 6.98 -7.64
CA GLU A 36 10.95 7.63 -6.32
C GLU A 36 9.78 8.61 -6.09
N ILE A 37 9.36 9.32 -7.14
CA ILE A 37 8.22 10.25 -7.10
C ILE A 37 6.89 9.52 -6.79
N LYS A 38 6.77 8.24 -7.12
CA LYS A 38 5.53 7.45 -6.89
C LYS A 38 5.58 6.58 -5.65
N SER A 39 6.69 5.88 -5.41
CA SER A 39 6.79 4.82 -4.40
C SER A 39 6.55 5.34 -2.98
N TRP A 40 7.17 6.45 -2.58
CA TRP A 40 6.98 6.99 -1.23
C TRP A 40 5.56 7.51 -1.00
N PRO A 41 4.97 8.33 -1.91
CA PRO A 41 3.57 8.72 -1.76
C PRO A 41 2.58 7.55 -1.75
N GLU A 42 2.79 6.53 -2.60
CA GLU A 42 1.95 5.32 -2.61
C GLU A 42 2.08 4.53 -1.31
N PHE A 43 3.31 4.36 -0.81
CA PHE A 43 3.59 3.75 0.50
C PHE A 43 2.82 4.46 1.61
N HIS A 44 2.98 5.78 1.74
CA HIS A 44 2.32 6.55 2.80
C HIS A 44 0.79 6.54 2.67
N ASN A 45 0.26 6.57 1.45
CA ASN A 45 -1.18 6.46 1.21
C ASN A 45 -1.72 5.08 1.65
N ALA A 46 -0.97 4.01 1.38
CA ALA A 46 -1.31 2.67 1.85
C ALA A 46 -1.19 2.54 3.38
N VAL A 47 -0.18 3.15 4.02
CA VAL A 47 -0.10 3.23 5.49
C VAL A 47 -1.35 3.91 6.04
N ALA A 48 -1.74 5.07 5.49
CA ALA A 48 -2.92 5.79 5.93
C ALA A 48 -4.21 4.95 5.73
N ALA A 49 -4.33 4.22 4.62
CA ALA A 49 -5.44 3.31 4.37
C ALA A 49 -5.47 2.13 5.36
N GLY A 50 -4.32 1.53 5.65
CA GLY A 50 -4.18 0.45 6.61
C GLY A 50 -4.47 0.91 8.05
N LEU A 51 -4.06 2.13 8.42
CA LEU A 51 -4.36 2.69 9.74
C LEU A 51 -5.87 2.96 9.93
N ARG A 52 -6.58 3.31 8.85
CA ARG A 52 -8.05 3.46 8.85
C ARG A 52 -8.79 2.13 8.97
N LEU A 53 -8.13 0.98 8.81
CA LEU A 53 -8.73 -0.30 9.18
C LEU A 53 -8.95 -0.27 10.70
N ALA A 54 -10.11 0.22 11.13
CA ALA A 54 -10.53 0.21 12.51
C ALA A 54 -10.53 -1.25 13.01
N PRO A 55 -10.30 -1.50 14.32
CA PRO A 55 -10.49 -2.82 14.90
C PRO A 55 -11.99 -3.13 14.92
N LEU A 56 -12.58 -3.43 13.76
CA LEU A 56 -13.97 -3.82 13.61
C LEU A 56 -14.11 -5.26 14.08
N GLN A 57 -13.97 -5.48 15.40
CA GLN A 57 -14.45 -6.65 16.12
C GLN A 57 -13.87 -8.02 15.66
N GLY A 58 -12.89 -8.02 14.76
CA GLY A 58 -12.33 -9.21 14.14
C GLY A 58 -10.81 -9.26 14.29
N LYS A 59 -10.30 -10.40 14.75
CA LYS A 59 -8.86 -10.68 14.77
C LYS A 59 -8.34 -10.69 13.32
N MET A 60 -7.35 -9.85 13.01
CA MET A 60 -6.59 -9.95 11.76
C MET A 60 -6.04 -11.37 11.62
N SER A 61 -6.19 -11.99 10.45
CA SER A 61 -5.74 -13.36 10.23
C SER A 61 -4.50 -13.40 9.35
N ARG A 62 -3.61 -14.37 9.61
CA ARG A 62 -2.46 -14.67 8.75
C ARG A 62 -2.88 -14.86 7.29
N THR A 63 -3.97 -15.62 7.07
CA THR A 63 -4.50 -15.91 5.74
C THR A 63 -4.90 -14.64 4.99
N TRP A 64 -5.48 -13.65 5.66
CA TRP A 64 -5.85 -12.40 5.00
C TRP A 64 -4.62 -11.57 4.59
N ILE A 65 -3.58 -11.53 5.43
CA ILE A 65 -2.32 -10.85 5.10
C ILE A 65 -1.67 -11.52 3.87
N ILE A 66 -1.65 -12.86 3.82
CA ILE A 66 -1.11 -13.62 2.69
C ILE A 66 -1.97 -13.43 1.43
N TYR A 67 -3.30 -13.42 1.56
CA TYR A 67 -4.21 -13.18 0.45
C TYR A 67 -3.98 -11.83 -0.23
N ASN A 68 -3.59 -10.80 0.54
CA ASN A 68 -3.29 -9.47 0.01
C ASN A 68 -1.84 -9.30 -0.45
N LYS A 69 -0.99 -10.34 -0.33
CA LYS A 69 0.40 -10.28 -0.78
C LYS A 69 0.44 -10.25 -2.31
N PRO A 70 1.06 -9.23 -2.93
CA PRO A 70 1.25 -9.17 -4.38
C PRO A 70 2.31 -10.19 -4.85
N GLU A 71 2.28 -10.54 -6.13
CA GLU A 71 3.31 -11.38 -6.76
C GLU A 71 4.68 -10.70 -6.70
N GLU A 72 4.74 -9.42 -7.09
CA GLU A 72 5.94 -8.58 -7.07
C GLU A 72 5.93 -7.60 -5.88
N PRO A 73 7.11 -7.25 -5.31
CA PRO A 73 7.22 -6.21 -4.30
C PRO A 73 6.56 -4.90 -4.73
N SER A 74 5.76 -4.31 -3.83
CA SER A 74 5.11 -3.03 -4.09
C SER A 74 5.11 -2.13 -2.86
N ALA A 75 5.24 -0.82 -3.12
CA ALA A 75 5.15 0.21 -2.08
C ALA A 75 3.82 0.17 -1.32
N VAL A 76 2.73 -0.16 -2.02
CA VAL A 76 1.39 -0.32 -1.43
C VAL A 76 1.36 -1.43 -0.39
N HIS A 77 1.88 -2.61 -0.71
CA HIS A 77 1.87 -3.74 0.24
C HIS A 77 2.84 -3.50 1.41
N ALA A 78 3.99 -2.90 1.15
CA ALA A 78 4.91 -2.49 2.21
C ALA A 78 4.25 -1.51 3.19
N GLY A 79 3.45 -0.55 2.67
CA GLY A 79 2.69 0.38 3.51
C GLY A 79 1.60 -0.30 4.33
N LEU A 80 0.90 -1.30 3.76
CA LEU A 80 -0.03 -2.14 4.50
C LEU A 80 0.67 -2.87 5.65
N LEU A 81 1.82 -3.51 5.40
CA LEU A 81 2.57 -4.23 6.44
C LEU A 81 2.97 -3.29 7.58
N LEU A 82 3.46 -2.08 7.29
CA LEU A 82 3.80 -1.11 8.33
C LEU A 82 2.56 -0.74 9.17
N ALA A 83 1.43 -0.44 8.53
CA ALA A 83 0.19 -0.12 9.25
C ALA A 83 -0.28 -1.27 10.16
N LEU A 84 -0.21 -2.52 9.67
CA LEU A 84 -0.52 -3.70 10.47
C LEU A 84 0.47 -3.89 11.63
N GLY A 85 1.74 -3.54 11.43
CA GLY A 85 2.77 -3.56 12.46
C GLY A 85 2.49 -2.57 13.57
N LEU A 86 2.11 -1.34 13.21
CA LEU A 86 1.72 -0.28 14.14
C LEU A 86 0.45 -0.63 14.94
N HIS A 87 -0.50 -1.35 14.32
CA HIS A 87 -1.67 -1.92 15.01
C HIS A 87 -1.34 -3.15 15.89
N GLY A 88 -0.13 -3.70 15.77
CA GLY A 88 0.29 -4.92 16.48
C GLY A 88 -0.23 -6.23 15.88
N TYR A 89 -0.77 -6.19 14.66
CA TYR A 89 -1.37 -7.35 13.99
C TYR A 89 -0.38 -8.25 13.27
N LEU A 90 0.85 -7.80 12.99
CA LEU A 90 1.86 -8.66 12.35
C LEU A 90 2.29 -9.87 13.18
N ARG A 91 1.91 -9.93 14.47
CA ARG A 91 2.19 -11.08 15.37
C ARG A 91 1.56 -12.40 14.90
N VAL A 92 0.60 -12.35 13.97
CA VAL A 92 -0.01 -13.56 13.39
C VAL A 92 0.86 -14.22 12.32
N LEU A 93 1.90 -13.53 11.83
CA LEU A 93 2.86 -14.08 10.88
C LEU A 93 3.89 -14.95 11.60
N ASN A 94 4.31 -16.03 10.95
CA ASN A 94 5.40 -16.87 11.43
C ASN A 94 6.73 -16.47 10.76
N LEU A 95 7.84 -17.06 11.23
CA LEU A 95 9.17 -16.76 10.71
C LEU A 95 9.31 -17.07 9.21
N THR A 96 8.64 -18.11 8.72
CA THR A 96 8.65 -18.48 7.30
C THR A 96 7.97 -17.40 6.44
N ASP A 97 6.86 -16.82 6.89
CA ASP A 97 6.19 -15.72 6.19
C ASP A 97 7.10 -14.51 6.08
N ILE A 98 7.76 -14.16 7.19
CA ILE A 98 8.69 -13.03 7.27
C ILE A 98 9.87 -13.26 6.31
N TYR A 99 10.45 -14.47 6.31
CA TYR A 99 11.52 -14.83 5.40
C TYR A 99 11.10 -14.71 3.92
N GLN A 100 9.88 -15.13 3.59
CA GLN A 100 9.34 -14.97 2.22
C GLN A 100 9.14 -13.52 1.79
N TYR A 101 8.98 -12.58 2.73
CA TYR A 101 8.99 -11.16 2.39
C TYR A 101 10.40 -10.65 2.08
N TYR A 102 11.41 -11.07 2.86
CA TYR A 102 12.80 -10.67 2.62
C TYR A 102 13.43 -11.30 1.38
N GLN A 103 13.02 -12.53 1.01
CA GLN A 103 13.57 -13.19 -0.18
C GLN A 103 13.08 -12.58 -1.50
N GLN A 104 11.91 -11.94 -1.53
CA GLN A 104 11.41 -11.28 -2.74
C GLN A 104 12.29 -10.10 -3.18
N ASP A 105 13.06 -9.51 -2.27
CA ASP A 105 14.03 -8.45 -2.62
C ASP A 105 15.34 -9.00 -3.23
N LEU A 106 15.55 -10.32 -3.23
CA LEU A 106 16.81 -10.95 -3.64
C LEU A 106 16.76 -11.65 -5.01
N SER A 107 15.60 -11.68 -5.67
CA SER A 107 15.48 -12.13 -7.06
C SER A 107 15.93 -11.01 -8.01
N PHE A 108 17.25 -10.90 -8.19
CA PHE A 108 17.89 -10.13 -9.26
C PHE A 108 18.19 -11.03 -10.47
#